data_AF-A0A9D8RBU4-F1
#
_entry.id   AF-A0A9D8RBU4-F1
#
_cell.length_a   1.000
_cell.length_b   1.000
_cell.length_c   1.000
_cell.angle_alpha   90.00
_cell.angle_beta   90.00
_cell.angle_gamma   90.00
#
_symmetry.space_group_name_H-M   'P 1'
#
loop_
_entity.id
_entity.type
_entity.pdbx_description
1 polymer ?
#
loop_
_entity_poly.entity_id
_entity_poly.type
_entity_poly.pdbx_seq_one_letter_code
_entity_poly.pdbx_strand_id
1 'polypeptide(L)'
;MEQFITKEACLTPKEASEFFPLFDEMLRKERALFGQMANISRVKPATEKGCIEAVKKCDELDIQIKELQQQYHNRFLKILPASKVFDVIKAQNRFHRQMFKNRMGRGGIGRGRGMR
;
A
#
# COMPACT_ATOMS: atom_id res chain seq x y z
N MET A 1 -10.07 6.89 -6.72
CA MET A 1 -9.58 6.67 -5.34
C MET A 1 -9.83 7.91 -4.50
N GLU A 2 -9.55 9.10 -5.04
CA GLU A 2 -9.80 10.39 -4.37
C GLU A 2 -11.22 10.52 -3.81
N GLN A 3 -12.26 10.34 -4.63
CA GLN A 3 -13.67 10.42 -4.18
C GLN A 3 -14.01 9.45 -3.03
N PHE A 4 -13.35 8.29 -2.96
CA PHE A 4 -13.55 7.33 -1.87
C PHE A 4 -12.90 7.83 -0.57
N ILE A 5 -11.69 8.37 -0.65
CA ILE A 5 -10.97 8.94 0.50
C ILE A 5 -11.68 10.21 1.00
N THR A 6 -12.11 11.11 0.11
CA THR A 6 -12.89 12.30 0.48
C THR A 6 -14.14 11.93 1.27
N LYS A 7 -14.85 10.88 0.83
CA LYS A 7 -16.09 10.41 1.47
C LYS A 7 -15.83 9.72 2.81
N GLU A 8 -14.82 8.87 2.91
CA GLU A 8 -14.53 8.13 4.15
C GLU A 8 -13.89 9.02 5.24
N ALA A 9 -13.11 10.04 4.85
CA ALA A 9 -12.45 10.97 5.78
C ALA A 9 -13.19 12.31 5.94
N CYS A 10 -14.38 12.47 5.33
CA CYS A 10 -15.19 13.69 5.38
C CYS A 10 -14.38 14.97 5.12
N LEU A 11 -13.53 14.95 4.09
CA LEU A 11 -12.69 16.10 3.73
C LEU A 11 -13.54 17.20 3.09
N THR A 12 -13.37 18.43 3.56
CA THR A 12 -13.95 19.61 2.91
C THR A 12 -13.24 19.88 1.57
N PRO A 13 -13.86 20.63 0.64
CA PRO A 13 -13.21 20.96 -0.63
C PRO A 13 -11.85 21.65 -0.47
N LYS A 14 -11.70 22.51 0.54
CA LYS A 14 -10.44 23.20 0.85
C LYS A 14 -9.37 22.20 1.31
N GLU A 15 -9.69 21.40 2.32
CA GLU A 15 -8.78 20.36 2.84
C GLU A 15 -8.37 19.37 1.74
N ALA A 16 -9.31 18.93 0.91
CA ALA A 16 -9.06 18.05 -0.22
C ALA A 16 -8.05 18.66 -1.22
N SER A 17 -8.19 19.95 -1.53
CA SER A 17 -7.30 20.64 -2.48
C SER A 17 -5.85 20.72 -2.01
N GLU A 18 -5.61 20.81 -0.69
CA GLU A 18 -4.27 20.83 -0.10
C GLU A 18 -3.71 19.41 0.13
N PHE A 19 -4.60 18.46 0.44
CA PHE A 19 -4.23 17.08 0.78
C PHE A 19 -3.90 16.22 -0.45
N PHE A 20 -4.75 16.21 -1.47
CA PHE A 20 -4.61 15.27 -2.59
C PHE A 20 -3.30 15.39 -3.38
N PRO A 21 -2.72 16.58 -3.62
CA PRO A 21 -1.42 16.69 -4.26
C PRO A 21 -0.31 15.92 -3.52
N LEU A 22 -0.31 15.97 -2.18
CA LEU A 22 0.66 15.24 -1.35
C LEU A 22 0.34 13.74 -1.32
N PHE A 23 -0.94 13.38 -1.25
CA PHE A 23 -1.38 11.99 -1.24
C PHE A 23 -1.05 11.28 -2.56
N ASP A 24 -1.27 11.94 -3.69
CA ASP A 24 -0.92 11.42 -5.01
C ASP A 24 0.59 11.24 -5.18
N GLU A 25 1.40 12.18 -4.68
CA GLU A 25 2.86 12.05 -4.69
C GLU A 25 3.31 10.81 -3.90
N MET A 26 2.73 10.61 -2.71
CA MET A 26 2.97 9.42 -1.88
C MET A 26 2.61 8.14 -2.64
N LEU A 27 1.40 8.06 -3.21
CA LEU A 27 0.94 6.88 -3.95
C LEU A 27 1.81 6.56 -5.17
N ARG A 28 2.31 7.58 -5.88
CA ARG A 28 3.23 7.39 -7.02
C ARG A 28 4.55 6.77 -6.55
N LYS A 29 5.12 7.28 -5.46
CA LYS A 29 6.37 6.77 -4.88
C LYS A 29 6.20 5.35 -4.33
N GLU A 30 5.13 5.08 -3.60
CA GLU A 30 4.78 3.73 -3.13
C GLU A 30 4.65 2.75 -4.30
N ARG A 31 3.94 3.13 -5.37
CA ARG A 31 3.77 2.28 -6.56
C ARG A 31 5.09 1.94 -7.23
N ALA A 32 6.04 2.89 -7.28
CA ALA A 32 7.37 2.64 -7.82
C ALA A 32 8.13 1.59 -6.98
N LEU A 33 8.08 1.71 -5.65
CA LEU A 33 8.70 0.73 -4.74
C LEU A 33 8.04 -0.66 -4.83
N PHE A 34 6.71 -0.71 -4.85
CA PHE A 34 5.98 -1.98 -5.08
C PHE A 34 6.29 -2.58 -6.45
N GLY A 35 6.49 -1.76 -7.49
CA GLY A 35 6.91 -2.22 -8.82
C GLY A 35 8.28 -2.88 -8.79
N GLN A 36 9.24 -2.32 -8.04
CA GLN A 36 10.55 -2.94 -7.83
C GLN A 36 10.44 -4.29 -7.12
N MET A 37 9.63 -4.35 -6.06
CA MET A 37 9.40 -5.60 -5.31
C MET A 37 8.70 -6.68 -6.16
N ALA A 38 7.74 -6.29 -6.99
CA ALA A 38 7.09 -7.18 -7.95
C ALA A 38 8.10 -7.74 -8.99
N ASN A 39 9.08 -6.93 -9.42
CA ASN A 39 10.12 -7.39 -10.33
C ASN A 39 11.06 -8.41 -9.66
N ILE A 40 11.43 -8.20 -8.40
CA ILE A 40 12.29 -9.13 -7.64
C ILE A 40 11.59 -10.48 -7.43
N SER A 41 10.31 -10.44 -7.09
CA SER A 41 9.50 -11.64 -6.83
C SER A 41 9.03 -12.38 -8.09
N ARG A 42 9.21 -11.80 -9.29
CA ARG A 42 8.73 -12.38 -10.55
C ARG A 42 9.46 -13.67 -10.93
N VAL A 43 10.76 -13.75 -10.64
CA VAL A 43 11.59 -14.91 -10.99
C VAL A 43 12.47 -15.26 -9.80
N LYS A 44 12.37 -16.49 -9.31
CA LYS A 44 13.26 -16.99 -8.26
C LYS A 44 14.69 -17.11 -8.81
N PRO A 45 15.70 -16.52 -8.15
CA PRO A 45 17.09 -16.72 -8.53
C PRO A 45 17.51 -18.19 -8.48
N ALA A 46 18.40 -18.62 -9.38
CA ALA A 46 18.85 -20.01 -9.47
C ALA A 46 19.85 -20.41 -8.37
N THR A 47 20.46 -19.44 -7.68
CA THR A 47 21.49 -19.66 -6.67
C THR A 47 21.00 -19.24 -5.29
N GLU A 48 21.54 -19.89 -4.26
CA GLU A 48 21.24 -19.54 -2.86
C GLU A 48 21.64 -18.09 -2.54
N LYS A 49 22.83 -17.67 -3.02
CA LYS A 49 23.29 -16.28 -2.89
C LYS A 49 22.30 -15.29 -3.52
N GLY A 50 21.80 -15.59 -4.73
CA GLY A 50 20.79 -14.77 -5.38
C GLY A 50 19.48 -14.71 -4.61
N CYS A 51 19.05 -15.84 -4.01
CA CYS A 51 17.87 -15.87 -3.15
C CYS A 51 18.05 -14.99 -1.91
N ILE A 52 19.21 -15.06 -1.24
CA ILE A 52 19.54 -14.22 -0.08
C ILE A 52 19.50 -12.73 -0.44
N GLU A 53 20.08 -12.35 -1.58
CA GLU A 53 20.07 -10.96 -2.06
C GLU A 53 18.65 -10.49 -2.38
N ALA A 54 17.82 -11.35 -3.01
CA ALA A 54 16.43 -11.05 -3.29
C ALA A 54 15.61 -10.83 -2.00
N VAL A 55 15.78 -11.69 -0.99
CA VAL A 55 15.12 -11.54 0.31
C VAL A 55 15.51 -10.22 0.97
N LYS A 56 16.82 -9.95 1.10
CA LYS A 56 17.32 -8.70 1.71
C LYS A 56 16.80 -7.46 1.00
N LYS A 57 16.75 -7.49 -0.33
CA LYS A 57 16.27 -6.36 -1.12
C LYS A 57 14.76 -6.15 -0.98
N CYS A 58 13.97 -7.22 -0.84
CA CYS A 58 12.56 -7.10 -0.50
C CYS A 58 12.38 -6.45 0.89
N ASP A 59 13.11 -6.92 1.90
CA ASP A 59 13.05 -6.36 3.26
C ASP A 59 13.41 -4.87 3.27
N GLU A 60 14.45 -4.47 2.53
CA GLU A 60 14.85 -3.07 2.39
C GLU A 60 13.76 -2.22 1.75
N LEU A 61 13.12 -2.71 0.68
CA LEU A 61 12.02 -2.00 0.02
C LEU A 61 10.80 -1.86 0.94
N ASP A 62 10.48 -2.87 1.75
CA ASP A 62 9.39 -2.79 2.73
C ASP A 62 9.65 -1.73 3.80
N ILE A 63 10.89 -1.63 4.30
CA ILE A 63 11.30 -0.57 5.22
C ILE A 63 11.14 0.80 4.56
N GLN A 64 11.65 0.97 3.33
CA GLN A 64 11.54 2.24 2.60
C GLN A 64 10.08 2.67 2.37
N ILE A 65 9.18 1.71 2.07
CA ILE A 65 7.74 1.99 1.95
C ILE A 65 7.17 2.49 3.28
N LYS A 66 7.55 1.87 4.40
CA LYS A 66 7.06 2.27 5.73
C LYS A 66 7.59 3.63 6.18
N GLU A 67 8.85 3.92 5.90
CA GLU A 67 9.45 5.23 6.15
C GLU A 67 8.76 6.32 5.30
N LEU A 68 8.54 6.05 4.02
CA LEU A 68 7.80 6.94 3.12
C LEU A 68 6.39 7.24 3.68
N GLN A 69 5.63 6.21 4.05
CA GLN A 69 4.31 6.36 4.66
C GLN A 69 4.37 7.26 5.90
N GLN A 70 5.29 6.99 6.81
CA GLN A 70 5.46 7.78 8.04
C GLN A 70 5.75 9.25 7.73
N GLN A 71 6.67 9.53 6.80
CA GLN A 71 7.01 10.90 6.40
C GLN A 71 5.80 11.66 5.87
N TYR A 72 4.97 11.04 5.03
CA TYR A 72 3.77 11.67 4.49
C TYR A 72 2.65 11.79 5.52
N HIS A 73 2.46 10.81 6.41
CA HIS A 73 1.51 10.93 7.52
C HIS A 73 1.85 12.13 8.41
N ASN A 74 3.13 12.34 8.71
CA ASN A 74 3.58 13.52 9.45
C ASN A 74 3.31 14.83 8.70
N ARG A 75 3.35 14.84 7.36
CA ARG A 75 2.96 16.00 6.55
C ARG A 75 1.44 16.20 6.56
N PHE A 76 0.65 15.12 6.47
CA PHE A 76 -0.81 15.20 6.54
C PHE A 76 -1.29 15.77 7.88
N LEU A 77 -0.65 15.38 8.98
CA LEU A 77 -0.95 15.91 10.32
C LEU A 77 -0.72 17.43 10.47
N LYS A 78 0.04 18.06 9.56
CA LYS A 78 0.24 19.52 9.53
C LYS A 78 -0.87 20.27 8.80
N ILE A 79 -1.60 19.58 7.91
CA ILE A 79 -2.62 20.20 7.03
C ILE A 79 -4.04 19.72 7.37
N LEU A 80 -4.18 18.59 8.06
CA LEU A 80 -5.46 18.00 8.45
C LEU A 80 -5.49 17.65 9.94
N PRO A 81 -6.67 17.71 10.58
CA PRO A 81 -6.87 17.16 11.92
C PRO A 81 -6.50 15.67 12.00
N ALA A 82 -5.93 15.24 13.12
CA ALA A 82 -5.47 13.86 13.33
C ALA A 82 -6.57 12.81 13.12
N SER A 83 -7.82 13.11 13.48
CA SER A 83 -8.97 12.22 13.24
C SER A 83 -9.16 11.90 11.75
N LYS A 84 -9.09 12.91 10.89
CA LYS A 84 -9.23 12.74 9.44
C LYS A 84 -8.05 12.01 8.84
N VAL A 85 -6.82 12.30 9.31
CA VAL A 85 -5.63 11.55 8.88
C VAL A 85 -5.75 10.07 9.23
N PHE A 86 -6.27 9.75 10.42
CA PHE A 86 -6.54 8.36 10.80
C PHE A 86 -7.56 7.69 9.87
N ASP A 87 -8.65 8.39 9.53
CA ASP A 87 -9.66 7.86 8.60
C ASP A 87 -9.12 7.66 7.18
N VAL A 88 -8.25 8.56 6.70
CA VAL A 88 -7.51 8.40 5.44
C VAL A 88 -6.68 7.11 5.47
N ILE A 89 -5.88 6.89 6.51
CA ILE A 89 -5.03 5.69 6.66
C ILE A 89 -5.90 4.43 6.66
N LYS A 90 -7.02 4.45 7.40
CA LYS A 90 -7.98 3.34 7.47
C LYS A 90 -8.60 3.06 6.09
N ALA A 91 -9.00 4.10 5.36
CA ALA A 91 -9.57 3.98 4.03
C ALA A 91 -8.55 3.43 3.01
N GLN A 92 -7.29 3.87 3.06
CA GLN A 92 -6.20 3.33 2.25
C GLN A 92 -5.97 1.84 2.52
N ASN A 93 -5.88 1.44 3.79
CA ASN A 93 -5.71 0.05 4.19
C ASN A 93 -6.88 -0.84 3.74
N ARG A 94 -8.12 -0.31 3.82
CA ARG A 94 -9.32 -1.01 3.34
C ARG A 94 -9.27 -1.22 1.83
N PHE A 95 -8.84 -0.22 1.07
CA PHE A 95 -8.68 -0.30 -0.37
C PHE A 95 -7.63 -1.35 -0.76
N HIS A 96 -6.46 -1.34 -0.12
CA HIS A 96 -5.43 -2.36 -0.33
C HIS A 96 -5.97 -3.76 -0.02
N ARG A 97 -6.61 -3.96 1.15
CA ARG A 97 -7.17 -5.26 1.53
C ARG A 97 -8.23 -5.76 0.55
N GLN A 98 -9.08 -4.88 0.01
CA GLN A 98 -10.07 -5.25 -1.02
C GLN A 98 -9.41 -5.61 -2.35
N MET A 99 -8.37 -4.88 -2.77
CA MET A 99 -7.59 -5.21 -3.96
C MET A 99 -6.90 -6.58 -3.82
N PHE A 100 -6.34 -6.90 -2.65
CA PHE A 100 -5.76 -8.22 -2.39
C PHE A 100 -6.81 -9.33 -2.37
N LYS A 101 -7.98 -9.11 -1.74
CA LYS A 101 -9.09 -10.08 -1.73
C LYS A 101 -9.62 -10.37 -3.14
N ASN A 102 -9.77 -9.35 -3.98
CA ASN A 102 -10.29 -9.51 -5.33
C ASN A 102 -9.28 -10.22 -6.25
N ARG A 103 -7.97 -10.09 -6.00
CA ARG A 103 -6.92 -10.85 -6.72
C ARG A 103 -6.82 -12.31 -6.29
N MET A 104 -7.08 -12.64 -5.02
CA MET A 104 -7.15 -14.03 -4.52
C MET A 104 -8.47 -14.74 -4.88
N GLY A 105 -9.56 -14.02 -5.15
CA GLY A 105 -10.87 -14.61 -5.48
C GLY A 105 -10.97 -15.23 -6.88
N ARG A 106 -9.95 -15.13 -7.74
CA ARG A 106 -9.95 -15.71 -9.10
C ARG A 106 -8.88 -16.79 -9.34
N GLY A 107 -8.16 -17.22 -8.31
CA GLY A 107 -7.13 -18.25 -8.46
C GLY A 107 -6.83 -18.99 -7.17
N GLY A 108 -7.49 -20.13 -6.98
CA GLY A 108 -7.02 -21.24 -6.14
C GLY A 108 -7.08 -21.04 -4.64
N ILE A 109 -8.08 -21.65 -4.00
CA ILE A 109 -7.87 -22.74 -3.04
C ILE A 109 -9.09 -23.64 -3.18
N GLY A 110 -8.86 -24.82 -3.76
CA GLY A 110 -9.83 -25.89 -3.76
C GLY A 110 -10.24 -26.16 -2.33
N ARG A 111 -11.55 -26.15 -2.10
CA ARG A 111 -12.15 -26.74 -0.91
C ARG A 111 -11.63 -28.18 -0.84
N GLY A 112 -10.72 -28.46 0.09
CA GLY A 112 -10.44 -29.82 0.54
C GLY A 112 -11.72 -30.37 1.17
N ARG A 113 -12.59 -30.91 0.32
CA ARG A 113 -13.64 -31.84 0.73
C ARG A 113 -12.94 -33.10 1.22
N GLY A 114 -13.28 -33.47 2.45
CA GLY A 114 -13.03 -34.71 3.18
C GLY A 114 -12.28 -35.85 2.47
N MET A 115 -11.31 -36.39 3.19
CA MET A 115 -11.04 -37.82 3.16
C MET A 115 -11.32 -38.38 4.55
N ARG A 116 -12.35 -39.23 4.58
CA ARG A 116 -12.45 -40.40 5.44
C ARG A 116 -11.28 -41.33 5.16
#